data_AF-A0A2E6SX62-F1
#
_entry.id   AF-A0A2E6SX62-F1
#
_cell.length_a   1.000
_cell.length_b   1.000
_cell.length_c   1.000
_cell.angle_alpha   90.00
_cell.angle_beta   90.00
_cell.angle_gamma   90.00
#
_symmetry.space_group_name_H-M   'P 1'
#
loop_
_entity.id
_entity.type
_entity.pdbx_description
1 polymer ?
#
loop_
_entity_poly.entity_id
_entity_poly.type
_entity_poly.pdbx_seq_one_letter_code
_entity_poly.pdbx_strand_id
1 'polypeptide(L)'
;MFVTVIQELKALMSADSLVDEKVKLDNLINTFEKLKGIEHEEEDVNQLLANDLINELKRKLSHEIENRQKAAEQIKTEKQELITQLDKLIENEQNIGKAFAELKNIRKKWSLISEKAPFEQKDIDREFTKKLEDFYYNINIYKAIQEHDLKRNQQLKEIILEKLHTATKAPTSKDLMAEIKSLREEWEGVGPVSKNLQDEFWSKYRGYLDQLYGNFNNFKASEKEEQNDNLKKKQDIISYIRSVDISNLKSTKDWKNKGKKIIEKQQEWKSTGFVPKESKDQIWHEYKAACDVFFNAQKGFYESQKKIYKANKKLKTDLCKKAESLLESENVNELTQEFIAIQDEWKKIGPVHQKDEQYLWHRFQKSCNDFFKQKKASKKQLDSLKDSLNIQKENIIKELREMQSPSEDEILEILVKWWQTNKEYTRKSKHLLSDFHNVLTTKLLGKSLQDFENENHAKKIEVYRSFDDNGDILLREKRDLQDKIALLTKEVNQYENNLSFFDKGNKTDGLMADVYSKMDNLKTQIETLKFQIKEITAELK
;
A
#
# COMPACT_ATOMS: atom_id res chain seq x y z
N MET A 1 3.46 20.71 147.53
CA MET A 1 2.69 20.16 146.39
C MET A 1 3.02 20.85 145.07
N PHE A 2 3.22 22.18 145.03
CA PHE A 2 3.70 22.87 143.82
C PHE A 2 5.01 22.31 143.24
N VAL A 3 5.94 21.86 144.09
CA VAL A 3 7.22 21.24 143.67
C VAL A 3 7.02 20.02 142.76
N THR A 4 6.02 19.18 143.04
CA THR A 4 5.72 17.97 142.25
C THR A 4 5.13 18.33 140.88
N VAL A 5 4.20 19.28 140.85
CA VAL A 5 3.63 19.81 139.60
C VAL A 5 4.71 20.47 138.73
N ILE A 6 5.63 21.24 139.34
CA ILE A 6 6.76 21.85 138.63
C ILE A 6 7.72 20.78 138.07
N GLN A 7 7.97 19.69 138.80
CA GLN A 7 8.78 18.57 138.29
C GLN A 7 8.13 17.88 137.09
N GLU A 8 6.82 17.66 137.12
CA GLU A 8 6.10 17.03 136.00
C GLU A 8 5.95 17.98 134.79
N LEU A 9 5.75 19.28 135.02
CA LEU A 9 5.81 20.29 133.95
C LEU A 9 7.22 20.36 133.32
N LYS A 10 8.29 20.28 134.14
CA LYS A 10 9.67 20.17 133.63
C LYS A 10 9.91 18.87 132.87
N ALA A 11 9.28 17.76 133.26
CA ALA A 11 9.38 16.51 132.51
C ALA A 11 8.67 16.60 131.14
N LEU A 12 7.51 17.28 131.08
CA LEU A 12 6.83 17.57 129.81
C LEU A 12 7.64 18.51 128.91
N MET A 13 8.46 19.40 129.47
CA MET A 13 9.35 20.25 128.67
C MET A 13 10.39 19.46 127.87
N SER A 14 10.68 18.22 128.30
CA SER A 14 11.56 17.26 127.64
C SER A 14 10.81 16.15 126.89
N ALA A 15 9.48 16.23 126.76
CA ALA A 15 8.73 15.25 125.98
C ALA A 15 9.06 15.36 124.49
N ASP A 16 9.17 14.23 123.81
CA ASP A 16 9.43 14.15 122.37
C ASP A 16 8.29 14.80 121.54
N SER A 17 7.07 14.84 122.10
CA SER A 17 5.87 15.39 121.47
C SER A 17 4.93 15.93 122.54
N LEU A 18 4.76 17.25 122.56
CA LEU A 18 3.83 17.90 123.49
C LEU A 18 2.38 17.73 123.04
N VAL A 19 2.16 17.54 121.74
CA VAL A 19 0.83 17.29 121.17
C VAL A 19 0.26 15.96 121.64
N ASP A 20 1.08 14.91 121.69
CA ASP A 20 0.62 13.57 122.11
C ASP A 20 0.44 13.52 123.64
N GLU A 21 1.18 14.35 124.36
CA GLU A 21 1.07 14.54 125.81
C GLU A 21 0.12 15.68 126.22
N LYS A 22 -0.63 16.26 125.27
CA LYS A 22 -1.54 17.39 125.50
C LYS A 22 -2.54 17.12 126.62
N VAL A 23 -3.10 15.91 126.66
CA VAL A 23 -4.06 15.50 127.70
C VAL A 23 -3.39 15.51 129.09
N LYS A 24 -2.12 15.09 129.18
CA LYS A 24 -1.36 15.16 130.44
C LYS A 24 -1.03 16.60 130.83
N LEU A 25 -0.67 17.46 129.87
CA LEU A 25 -0.45 18.89 130.09
C LEU A 25 -1.73 19.58 130.60
N ASP A 26 -2.87 19.34 129.94
CA ASP A 26 -4.17 19.91 130.34
C ASP A 26 -4.56 19.46 131.76
N ASN A 27 -4.29 18.20 132.13
CA ASN A 27 -4.51 17.69 133.48
C ASN A 27 -3.59 18.35 134.52
N LEU A 28 -2.31 18.59 134.19
CA LEU A 28 -1.35 19.28 135.07
C LEU A 28 -1.71 20.75 135.28
N ILE A 29 -2.17 21.44 134.23
CA ILE A 29 -2.68 22.82 134.32
C ILE A 29 -3.89 22.88 135.25
N ASN A 30 -4.88 21.99 135.06
CA ASN A 30 -6.05 21.92 135.93
C ASN A 30 -5.69 21.62 137.40
N THR A 31 -4.67 20.78 137.62
CA THR A 31 -4.18 20.45 138.97
C THR A 31 -3.46 21.64 139.61
N PHE A 32 -2.69 22.40 138.82
CA PHE A 32 -2.06 23.65 139.25
C PHE A 32 -3.08 24.74 139.62
N GLU A 33 -4.10 24.97 138.78
CA GLU A 33 -5.15 25.96 139.06
C GLU A 33 -5.94 25.63 140.34
N LYS A 34 -6.21 24.36 140.60
CA LYS A 34 -6.82 23.91 141.87
C LYS A 34 -5.95 24.19 143.08
N LEU A 35 -4.63 24.00 142.99
CA LEU A 35 -3.69 24.28 144.09
C LEU A 35 -3.54 25.79 144.34
N LYS A 36 -3.55 26.62 143.29
CA LYS A 36 -3.48 28.08 143.37
C LYS A 36 -4.69 28.72 144.06
N GLY A 37 -5.88 28.12 143.92
CA GLY A 37 -7.11 28.62 144.56
C GLY A 37 -7.20 28.39 146.08
N ILE A 38 -6.25 27.66 146.68
CA ILE A 38 -6.29 27.25 148.10
C ILE A 38 -5.37 28.13 148.99
N GLU A 39 -4.32 28.74 148.44
CA GLU A 39 -3.36 29.60 149.17
C GLU A 39 -3.57 31.09 148.83
N HIS A 40 -3.94 31.91 149.82
CA HIS A 40 -4.05 33.36 149.74
C HIS A 40 -3.00 34.03 150.63
N GLU A 41 -1.80 34.31 150.10
CA GLU A 41 -0.87 35.35 150.56
C GLU A 41 0.40 35.30 149.67
N GLU A 42 0.84 36.48 149.18
CA GLU A 42 2.03 36.81 148.35
C GLU A 42 2.60 35.75 147.37
N GLU A 43 2.73 36.12 146.09
CA GLU A 43 3.25 35.23 145.01
C GLU A 43 4.55 34.51 145.39
N ASP A 44 4.44 33.23 145.79
CA ASP A 44 5.58 32.34 146.01
C ASP A 44 6.32 32.10 144.69
N VAL A 45 7.65 32.08 144.76
CA VAL A 45 8.58 31.82 143.66
C VAL A 45 8.21 30.55 142.89
N ASN A 46 7.65 29.54 143.57
CA ASN A 46 7.19 28.30 142.94
C ASN A 46 5.94 28.50 142.06
N GLN A 47 4.99 29.36 142.45
CA GLN A 47 3.79 29.64 141.64
C GLN A 47 4.14 30.43 140.39
N LEU A 48 5.05 31.39 140.49
CA LEU A 48 5.60 32.13 139.34
C LEU A 48 6.32 31.18 138.37
N LEU A 49 7.20 30.32 138.90
CA LEU A 49 7.94 29.33 138.09
C LEU A 49 7.00 28.36 137.36
N ALA A 50 5.95 27.87 138.02
CA ALA A 50 4.95 26.99 137.40
C ALA A 50 4.13 27.69 136.32
N ASN A 51 3.73 28.95 136.53
CA ASN A 51 3.03 29.75 135.52
C ASN A 51 3.91 30.00 134.28
N ASP A 52 5.18 30.32 134.48
CA ASP A 52 6.15 30.49 133.38
C ASP A 52 6.33 29.19 132.59
N LEU A 53 6.49 28.06 133.29
CA LEU A 53 6.56 26.72 132.67
C LEU A 53 5.29 26.36 131.90
N ILE A 54 4.10 26.62 132.45
CA ILE A 54 2.82 26.38 131.77
C ILE A 54 2.68 27.26 130.53
N ASN A 55 3.04 28.54 130.62
CA ASN A 55 3.00 29.46 129.48
C ASN A 55 3.99 29.05 128.39
N GLU A 56 5.18 28.60 128.77
CA GLU A 56 6.19 28.09 127.85
C GLU A 56 5.75 26.78 127.18
N LEU A 57 5.15 25.85 127.94
CA LEU A 57 4.57 24.60 127.42
C LEU A 57 3.37 24.85 126.51
N LYS A 58 2.46 25.77 126.85
CA LYS A 58 1.36 26.19 125.98
C LYS A 58 1.88 26.83 124.69
N ARG A 59 2.91 27.69 124.77
CA ARG A 59 3.57 28.28 123.59
C ARG A 59 4.21 27.20 122.71
N LYS A 60 4.94 26.25 123.30
CA LYS A 60 5.54 25.12 122.57
C LYS A 60 4.48 24.21 121.94
N LEU A 61 3.40 23.89 122.66
CA LEU A 61 2.28 23.09 122.14
C LEU A 61 1.58 23.79 120.97
N SER A 62 1.26 25.08 121.11
CA SER A 62 0.67 25.86 120.02
C SER A 62 1.60 25.94 118.81
N HIS A 63 2.91 26.12 119.04
CA HIS A 63 3.92 26.11 117.97
C HIS A 63 4.03 24.74 117.29
N GLU A 64 3.97 23.64 118.05
CA GLU A 64 4.01 22.28 117.49
C GLU A 64 2.73 21.96 116.68
N ILE A 65 1.55 22.36 117.17
CA ILE A 65 0.28 22.22 116.43
C ILE A 65 0.32 23.04 115.14
N GLU A 66 0.77 24.29 115.20
CA GLU A 66 0.91 25.15 114.02
C GLU A 66 1.92 24.56 113.01
N ASN A 67 3.03 23.99 113.49
CA ASN A 67 4.01 23.31 112.65
C ASN A 67 3.44 22.02 112.02
N ARG A 68 2.67 21.20 112.76
CA ARG A 68 1.98 20.02 112.21
C ARG A 68 0.92 20.42 111.18
N GLN A 69 0.16 21.49 111.42
CA GLN A 69 -0.83 22.02 110.47
C GLN A 69 -0.16 22.58 109.21
N LYS A 70 0.92 23.35 109.35
CA LYS A 70 1.73 23.84 108.21
C LYS A 70 2.31 22.68 107.40
N ALA A 71 2.85 21.66 108.06
CA ALA A 71 3.35 20.46 107.39
C ALA A 71 2.23 19.69 106.66
N ALA A 72 1.05 19.55 107.26
CA ALA A 72 -0.12 18.92 106.64
C ALA A 72 -0.63 19.71 105.41
N GLU A 73 -0.69 21.04 105.49
CA GLU A 73 -1.12 21.90 104.38
C GLU A 73 -0.06 21.97 103.27
N GLN A 74 1.22 21.89 103.63
CA GLN A 74 2.32 21.77 102.67
C GLN A 74 2.23 20.43 101.92
N ILE A 75 2.05 19.31 102.63
CA ILE A 75 1.84 17.98 102.03
C ILE A 75 0.63 17.99 101.09
N LYS A 76 -0.46 18.64 101.49
CA LYS A 76 -1.68 18.78 100.68
C LYS A 76 -1.42 19.56 99.40
N THR A 77 -0.69 20.66 99.48
CA THR A 77 -0.33 21.52 98.33
C THR A 77 0.59 20.75 97.37
N GLU A 78 1.61 20.05 97.89
CA GLU A 78 2.49 19.21 97.08
C GLU A 78 1.73 18.06 96.38
N LYS A 79 0.76 17.43 97.05
CA LYS A 79 -0.13 16.44 96.42
C LYS A 79 -0.97 17.06 95.30
N GLN A 80 -1.58 18.22 95.53
CA GLN A 80 -2.36 18.93 94.50
C GLN A 80 -1.51 19.35 93.30
N GLU A 81 -0.25 19.74 93.53
CA GLU A 81 0.69 20.05 92.48
C GLU A 81 1.02 18.80 91.63
N LEU A 82 1.22 17.64 92.27
CA LEU A 82 1.43 16.38 91.56
C LEU A 82 0.21 15.94 90.75
N ILE A 83 -1.01 16.16 91.24
CA ILE A 83 -2.24 15.94 90.47
C ILE A 83 -2.28 16.87 89.25
N THR A 84 -1.94 18.15 89.43
CA THR A 84 -1.89 19.13 88.33
C THR A 84 -0.82 18.75 87.29
N GLN A 85 0.33 18.23 87.72
CA GLN A 85 1.37 17.71 86.83
C GLN A 85 0.89 16.48 86.06
N LEU A 86 0.16 15.57 86.72
CA LEU A 86 -0.45 14.40 86.09
C LEU A 86 -1.53 14.81 85.08
N ASP A 87 -2.33 15.82 85.38
CA ASP A 87 -3.32 16.37 84.45
C ASP A 87 -2.69 16.96 83.20
N LYS A 88 -1.66 17.79 83.38
CA LYS A 88 -0.90 18.33 82.24
C LYS A 88 -0.27 17.23 81.38
N LEU A 89 0.17 16.15 82.01
CA LEU A 89 0.72 14.99 81.31
C LEU A 89 -0.34 14.28 80.46
N ILE A 90 -1.56 14.13 80.99
CA ILE A 90 -2.70 13.53 80.30
C ILE A 90 -3.13 14.36 79.09
N GLU A 91 -3.09 15.70 79.20
CA GLU A 91 -3.53 16.61 78.13
C GLU A 91 -2.49 16.81 77.01
N ASN A 92 -1.19 16.80 77.34
CA ASN A 92 -0.17 17.36 76.45
C ASN A 92 0.87 16.37 75.93
N GLU A 93 1.09 15.23 76.59
CA GLU A 93 2.22 14.34 76.25
C GLU A 93 1.85 13.35 75.14
N GLN A 94 2.21 13.69 73.90
CA GLN A 94 1.98 12.82 72.72
C GLN A 94 2.94 11.62 72.65
N ASN A 95 4.02 11.63 73.44
CA ASN A 95 5.02 10.57 73.45
C ASN A 95 4.79 9.61 74.61
N ILE A 96 4.28 8.41 74.30
CA ILE A 96 3.99 7.36 75.29
C ILE A 96 5.22 7.05 76.18
N GLY A 97 6.41 6.96 75.60
CA GLY A 97 7.62 6.57 76.34
C GLY A 97 8.03 7.59 77.39
N LYS A 98 7.95 8.88 77.04
CA LYS A 98 8.18 9.99 77.98
C LYS A 98 7.06 10.08 79.02
N ALA A 99 5.81 9.93 78.58
CA ALA A 99 4.64 9.92 79.46
C ALA A 99 4.75 8.87 80.59
N PHE A 100 5.20 7.64 80.27
CA PHE A 100 5.42 6.61 81.29
C PHE A 100 6.60 6.92 82.23
N ALA A 101 7.67 7.53 81.73
CA ALA A 101 8.81 7.91 82.57
C ALA A 101 8.43 9.01 83.56
N GLU A 102 7.67 10.01 83.11
CA GLU A 102 7.16 11.09 83.95
C GLU A 102 6.11 10.59 84.94
N LEU A 103 5.18 9.72 84.52
CA LEU A 103 4.25 9.05 85.42
C LEU A 103 4.96 8.28 86.54
N LYS A 104 6.04 7.57 86.20
CA LYS A 104 6.86 6.83 87.19
C LYS A 104 7.47 7.77 88.22
N ASN A 105 7.93 8.95 87.80
CA ASN A 105 8.47 9.97 88.69
C ASN A 105 7.38 10.57 89.59
N ILE A 106 6.21 10.91 89.03
CA ILE A 106 5.06 11.43 89.77
C ILE A 106 4.62 10.41 90.83
N ARG A 107 4.48 9.13 90.47
CA ARG A 107 4.14 8.04 91.41
C ARG A 107 5.17 7.87 92.53
N LYS A 108 6.46 7.97 92.22
CA LYS A 108 7.52 7.88 93.23
C LYS A 108 7.42 9.04 94.23
N LYS A 109 7.24 10.27 93.74
CA LYS A 109 7.04 11.46 94.60
C LYS A 109 5.76 11.32 95.44
N TRP A 110 4.67 10.84 94.85
CA TRP A 110 3.40 10.59 95.53
C TRP A 110 3.53 9.60 96.71
N SER A 111 4.27 8.50 96.50
CA SER A 111 4.52 7.49 97.54
C SER A 111 5.31 8.08 98.72
N LEU A 112 6.35 8.86 98.44
CA LEU A 112 7.21 9.49 99.46
C LEU A 112 6.47 10.51 100.32
N ILE A 113 5.53 11.25 99.71
CA ILE A 113 4.70 12.24 100.41
C ILE A 113 3.60 11.55 101.23
N SER A 114 3.03 10.47 100.70
CA SER A 114 1.93 9.73 101.35
C SER A 114 2.36 8.98 102.62
N GLU A 115 3.63 8.55 102.73
CA GLU A 115 4.18 7.97 103.96
C GLU A 115 4.18 8.94 105.16
N LYS A 116 4.12 10.25 104.90
CA LYS A 116 4.17 11.33 105.90
C LYS A 116 2.81 12.02 106.11
N ALA A 117 1.76 11.57 105.41
CA ALA A 117 0.50 12.29 105.31
C ALA A 117 -0.49 11.95 106.46
N PRO A 118 -1.25 12.95 106.97
CA PRO A 118 -2.33 12.71 107.94
C PRO A 118 -3.47 11.87 107.36
N PHE A 119 -4.19 11.13 108.22
CA PHE A 119 -5.29 10.21 107.85
C PHE A 119 -6.51 10.89 107.17
N GLU A 120 -6.60 12.22 107.18
CA GLU A 120 -7.78 13.00 106.76
C GLU A 120 -7.77 13.44 105.27
N GLN A 121 -6.80 13.01 104.45
CA GLN A 121 -6.66 13.45 103.04
C GLN A 121 -7.23 12.48 101.98
N LYS A 122 -8.23 11.66 102.33
CA LYS A 122 -8.74 10.57 101.47
C LYS A 122 -9.30 11.03 100.12
N ASP A 123 -9.85 12.24 100.03
CA ASP A 123 -10.44 12.72 98.78
C ASP A 123 -9.38 13.10 97.73
N ILE A 124 -8.21 13.58 98.17
CA ILE A 124 -7.07 13.89 97.31
C ILE A 124 -6.45 12.60 96.75
N ASP A 125 -6.41 11.54 97.56
CA ASP A 125 -5.95 10.22 97.11
C ASP A 125 -6.90 9.58 96.08
N ARG A 126 -8.21 9.79 96.24
CA ARG A 126 -9.22 9.38 95.24
C ARG A 126 -9.05 10.14 93.93
N GLU A 127 -8.82 11.46 94.00
CA GLU A 127 -8.60 12.30 92.82
C GLU A 127 -7.37 11.84 92.03
N PHE A 128 -6.23 11.62 92.70
CA PHE A 128 -5.04 11.09 92.07
C PHE A 128 -5.25 9.71 91.43
N THR A 129 -5.99 8.82 92.10
CA THR A 129 -6.32 7.50 91.56
C THR A 129 -7.16 7.61 90.29
N LYS A 130 -8.16 8.49 90.28
CA LYS A 130 -8.98 8.76 89.09
C LYS A 130 -8.14 9.29 87.93
N LYS A 131 -7.23 10.25 88.18
CA LYS A 131 -6.33 10.76 87.14
C LYS A 131 -5.37 9.70 86.61
N LEU A 132 -4.93 8.76 87.46
CA LEU A 132 -4.16 7.60 87.01
C LEU A 132 -4.99 6.72 86.06
N GLU A 133 -6.25 6.43 86.40
CA GLU A 133 -7.17 5.67 85.54
C GLU A 133 -7.35 6.36 84.18
N ASP A 134 -7.59 7.68 84.18
CA ASP A 134 -7.72 8.49 82.96
C ASP A 134 -6.46 8.41 82.08
N PHE A 135 -5.26 8.48 82.68
CA PHE A 135 -3.99 8.31 81.95
C PHE A 135 -3.90 6.95 81.25
N TYR A 136 -4.15 5.85 81.98
CA TYR A 136 -4.07 4.51 81.39
C TYR A 136 -5.15 4.28 80.33
N TYR A 137 -6.34 4.83 80.52
CA TYR A 137 -7.42 4.80 79.54
C TYR A 137 -6.99 5.48 78.22
N ASN A 138 -6.45 6.70 78.27
CA ASN A 138 -5.96 7.41 77.10
C ASN A 138 -4.81 6.68 76.38
N ILE A 139 -3.88 6.07 77.13
CA ILE A 139 -2.82 5.26 76.55
C ILE A 139 -3.37 4.01 75.86
N ASN A 140 -4.36 3.35 76.45
CA ASN A 140 -5.01 2.19 75.83
C ASN A 140 -5.74 2.58 74.55
N ILE A 141 -6.42 3.74 74.53
CA ILE A 141 -7.01 4.31 73.31
C ILE A 141 -5.93 4.54 72.25
N TYR A 142 -4.82 5.20 72.61
CA TYR A 142 -3.73 5.44 71.66
C TYR A 142 -3.17 4.13 71.09
N LYS A 143 -2.93 3.13 71.93
CA LYS A 143 -2.46 1.81 71.49
C LYS A 143 -3.48 1.13 70.57
N ALA A 144 -4.77 1.25 70.87
CA ALA A 144 -5.84 0.72 70.01
C ALA A 144 -5.89 1.44 68.66
N ILE A 145 -5.72 2.76 68.62
CA ILE A 145 -5.63 3.54 67.38
C ILE A 145 -4.40 3.12 66.58
N GLN A 146 -3.23 3.02 67.22
CA GLN A 146 -2.00 2.59 66.56
C GLN A 146 -2.13 1.17 66.00
N GLU A 147 -2.71 0.24 66.74
CA GLU A 147 -2.96 -1.12 66.28
C GLU A 147 -3.95 -1.15 65.11
N HIS A 148 -5.00 -0.34 65.17
CA HIS A 148 -5.95 -0.16 64.08
C HIS A 148 -5.27 0.42 62.83
N ASP A 149 -4.40 1.42 62.97
CA ASP A 149 -3.64 2.00 61.86
C ASP A 149 -2.66 0.99 61.25
N LEU A 150 -1.97 0.19 62.06
CA LEU A 150 -1.11 -0.89 61.58
C LEU A 150 -1.92 -1.95 60.81
N LYS A 151 -3.11 -2.33 61.30
CA LYS A 151 -4.03 -3.27 60.61
C LYS A 151 -4.55 -2.67 59.29
N ARG A 152 -4.95 -1.40 59.29
CA ARG A 152 -5.39 -0.69 58.09
C ARG A 152 -4.27 -0.60 57.06
N ASN A 153 -3.05 -0.23 57.48
CA ASN A 153 -1.88 -0.16 56.60
C ASN A 153 -1.54 -1.54 56.03
N GLN A 154 -1.67 -2.60 56.83
CA GLN A 154 -1.50 -3.97 56.36
C GLN A 154 -2.51 -4.29 55.26
N GLN A 155 -3.80 -4.07 55.48
CA GLN A 155 -4.85 -4.32 54.47
C GLN A 155 -4.62 -3.51 53.18
N LEU A 156 -4.28 -2.23 53.29
CA LEU A 156 -4.00 -1.39 52.13
C LEU A 156 -2.78 -1.90 51.34
N LYS A 157 -1.72 -2.33 52.03
CA LYS A 157 -0.55 -2.92 51.38
C LYS A 157 -0.81 -4.29 50.79
N GLU A 158 -1.68 -5.11 51.40
CA GLU A 158 -2.16 -6.38 50.82
C GLU A 158 -2.88 -6.13 49.49
N ILE A 159 -3.80 -5.16 49.45
CA ILE A 159 -4.50 -4.78 48.22
C ILE A 159 -3.51 -4.33 47.13
N ILE A 160 -2.51 -3.51 47.48
CA ILE A 160 -1.50 -3.06 46.51
C ILE A 160 -0.67 -4.25 46.01
N LEU A 161 -0.27 -5.18 46.88
CA LEU A 161 0.46 -6.39 46.49
C LEU A 161 -0.37 -7.29 45.58
N GLU A 162 -1.68 -7.44 45.82
CA GLU A 162 -2.57 -8.19 44.94
C GLU A 162 -2.72 -7.53 43.56
N LYS A 163 -2.86 -6.21 43.51
CA LYS A 163 -2.88 -5.46 42.25
C LYS A 163 -1.57 -5.61 41.48
N LEU A 164 -0.42 -5.50 42.16
CA LEU A 164 0.90 -5.72 41.55
C LEU A 164 1.07 -7.16 41.06
N HIS A 165 0.61 -8.15 41.83
CA HIS A 165 0.61 -9.55 41.41
C HIS A 165 -0.26 -9.75 40.16
N THR A 166 -1.45 -9.17 40.13
CA THR A 166 -2.34 -9.26 38.96
C THR A 166 -1.68 -8.62 37.73
N ALA A 167 -1.04 -7.46 37.92
CA ALA A 167 -0.27 -6.79 36.88
C ALA A 167 0.87 -7.67 36.33
N THR A 168 1.49 -8.54 37.12
CA THR A 168 2.56 -9.43 36.61
C THR A 168 2.06 -10.45 35.59
N LYS A 169 0.75 -10.73 35.56
CA LYS A 169 0.11 -11.66 34.62
C LYS A 169 -0.51 -10.95 33.41
N ALA A 170 -0.68 -9.63 33.48
CA ALA A 170 -1.27 -8.84 32.42
C ALA A 170 -0.28 -8.61 31.25
N PRO A 171 -0.77 -8.45 30.02
CA PRO A 171 0.08 -8.08 28.89
C PRO A 171 0.74 -6.72 29.15
N THR A 172 2.05 -6.65 28.91
CA THR A 172 2.81 -5.43 29.18
C THR A 172 2.44 -4.32 28.18
N SER A 173 2.12 -3.14 28.70
CA SER A 173 1.75 -1.97 27.91
C SER A 173 2.27 -0.68 28.56
N LYS A 174 2.18 0.45 27.86
CA LYS A 174 2.51 1.76 28.42
C LYS A 174 1.55 2.17 29.53
N ASP A 175 0.28 1.80 29.40
CA ASP A 175 -0.76 2.12 30.39
C ASP A 175 -0.54 1.33 31.68
N LEU A 176 -0.15 0.06 31.57
CA LEU A 176 0.23 -0.76 32.72
C LEU A 176 1.40 -0.14 33.49
N MET A 177 2.38 0.47 32.81
CA MET A 177 3.48 1.17 33.49
C MET A 177 3.03 2.42 34.23
N ALA A 178 2.04 3.15 33.71
CA ALA A 178 1.46 4.29 34.41
C ALA A 178 0.68 3.83 35.66
N GLU A 179 -0.05 2.72 35.55
CA GLU A 179 -0.73 2.09 36.68
C GLU A 179 0.27 1.63 37.76
N ILE A 180 1.37 0.97 37.37
CA ILE A 180 2.44 0.56 38.30
C ILE A 180 3.05 1.77 39.02
N LYS A 181 3.19 2.91 38.32
CA LYS A 181 3.65 4.16 38.93
C LYS A 181 2.66 4.66 39.99
N SER A 182 1.35 4.65 39.71
CA SER A 182 0.30 4.99 40.69
C SER A 182 0.36 4.07 41.91
N LEU A 183 0.49 2.75 41.69
CA LEU A 183 0.57 1.77 42.77
C LEU A 183 1.82 1.96 43.65
N ARG A 184 2.92 2.44 43.07
CA ARG A 184 4.13 2.83 43.83
C ARG A 184 3.86 4.05 44.70
N GLU A 185 3.25 5.10 44.14
CA GLU A 185 2.88 6.30 44.90
C GLU A 185 1.90 5.96 46.04
N GLU A 186 0.92 5.07 45.79
CA GLU A 186 0.02 4.52 46.80
C GLU A 186 0.79 3.74 47.88
N TRP A 187 1.76 2.90 47.50
CA TRP A 187 2.57 2.12 48.46
C TRP A 187 3.40 3.02 49.39
N GLU A 188 4.01 4.06 48.84
CA GLU A 188 4.80 5.05 49.57
C GLU A 188 3.92 5.92 50.49
N GLY A 189 2.67 6.17 50.08
CA GLY A 189 1.68 6.90 50.89
C GLY A 189 1.10 6.09 52.06
N VAL A 190 1.18 4.75 52.04
CA VAL A 190 0.71 3.89 53.13
C VAL A 190 1.79 3.73 54.20
N GLY A 191 1.42 4.00 55.45
CA GLY A 191 2.30 3.89 56.62
C GLY A 191 2.87 2.48 56.87
N PRO A 192 3.73 2.32 57.89
CA PRO A 192 4.37 1.05 58.18
C PRO A 192 3.34 -0.02 58.62
N VAL A 193 3.65 -1.27 58.34
CA VAL A 193 2.98 -2.44 58.92
C VAL A 193 3.69 -2.84 60.22
N SER A 194 3.12 -3.79 60.95
CA SER A 194 3.75 -4.37 62.14
C SER A 194 5.15 -4.90 61.84
N LYS A 195 6.10 -4.73 62.79
CA LYS A 195 7.53 -5.03 62.57
C LYS A 195 7.82 -6.43 62.02
N ASN A 196 7.03 -7.42 62.44
CA ASN A 196 7.15 -8.81 61.98
C ASN A 196 6.78 -9.01 60.50
N LEU A 197 5.98 -8.13 59.89
CA LEU A 197 5.53 -8.24 58.50
C LEU A 197 6.29 -7.32 57.53
N GLN A 198 7.09 -6.38 58.05
CA GLN A 198 7.75 -5.36 57.22
C GLN A 198 8.66 -5.98 56.15
N ASP A 199 9.52 -6.92 56.54
CA ASP A 199 10.46 -7.57 55.62
C ASP A 199 9.74 -8.42 54.56
N GLU A 200 8.70 -9.14 54.96
CA GLU A 200 7.89 -9.97 54.06
C GLU A 200 7.20 -9.12 53.00
N PHE A 201 6.51 -8.06 53.44
CA PHE A 201 5.78 -7.15 52.56
C PHE A 201 6.74 -6.43 51.60
N TRP A 202 7.88 -5.98 52.11
CA TRP A 202 8.91 -5.35 51.29
C TRP A 202 9.49 -6.30 50.25
N SER A 203 9.80 -7.54 50.63
CA SER A 203 10.33 -8.56 49.71
C SER A 203 9.32 -8.88 48.60
N LYS A 204 8.03 -9.05 48.93
CA LYS A 204 6.97 -9.29 47.94
C LYS A 204 6.82 -8.10 46.98
N TYR A 205 6.77 -6.90 47.53
CA TYR A 205 6.64 -5.66 46.75
C TYR A 205 7.77 -5.51 45.73
N ARG A 206 9.02 -5.67 46.19
CA ARG A 206 10.20 -5.57 45.33
C ARG A 206 10.22 -6.68 44.27
N GLY A 207 9.92 -7.92 44.65
CA GLY A 207 9.88 -9.04 43.72
C GLY A 207 8.90 -8.82 42.56
N TYR A 208 7.69 -8.32 42.85
CA TYR A 208 6.72 -7.99 41.80
C TYR A 208 7.20 -6.84 40.91
N LEU A 209 7.79 -5.79 41.49
CA LEU A 209 8.33 -4.68 40.70
C LEU A 209 9.47 -5.13 39.78
N ASP A 210 10.42 -5.92 40.28
CA ASP A 210 11.55 -6.42 39.50
C ASP A 210 11.06 -7.26 38.31
N GLN A 211 10.05 -8.11 38.52
CA GLN A 211 9.40 -8.88 37.45
C GLN A 211 8.71 -7.97 36.42
N LEU A 212 7.96 -6.96 36.87
CA LEU A 212 7.24 -6.04 35.99
C LEU A 212 8.18 -5.20 35.12
N TYR A 213 9.24 -4.64 35.72
CA TYR A 213 10.25 -3.90 34.96
C TYR A 213 11.04 -4.80 34.01
N GLY A 214 11.32 -6.05 34.41
CA GLY A 214 11.89 -7.07 33.51
C GLY A 214 11.02 -7.31 32.29
N ASN A 215 9.72 -7.53 32.49
CA ASN A 215 8.75 -7.70 31.41
C ASN A 215 8.68 -6.48 30.48
N PHE A 216 8.70 -5.25 31.04
CA PHE A 216 8.69 -4.02 30.26
C PHE A 216 9.96 -3.83 29.43
N ASN A 217 11.13 -4.15 29.98
CA ASN A 217 12.38 -4.10 29.24
C ASN A 217 12.36 -5.09 28.06
N ASN A 218 11.86 -6.31 28.28
CA ASN A 218 11.70 -7.30 27.22
C ASN A 218 10.70 -6.85 26.15
N PHE A 219 9.57 -6.27 26.56
CA PHE A 219 8.59 -5.69 25.63
C PHE A 219 9.22 -4.58 24.77
N LYS A 220 9.98 -3.67 25.38
CA LYS A 220 10.70 -2.60 24.67
C LYS A 220 11.77 -3.14 23.72
N ALA A 221 12.49 -4.19 24.13
CA ALA A 221 13.46 -4.85 23.28
C ALA A 221 12.79 -5.49 22.05
N SER A 222 11.67 -6.20 22.25
CA SER A 222 10.86 -6.80 21.19
C SER A 222 10.31 -5.76 20.22
N GLU A 223 9.73 -4.65 20.71
CA GLU A 223 9.29 -3.54 19.85
C GLU A 223 10.44 -2.98 18.99
N LYS A 224 11.64 -2.86 19.57
CA LYS A 224 12.82 -2.36 18.86
C LYS A 224 13.29 -3.35 17.79
N GLU A 225 13.26 -4.65 18.09
CA GLU A 225 13.59 -5.71 17.13
C GLU A 225 12.60 -5.73 15.97
N GLU A 226 11.30 -5.68 16.24
CA GLU A 226 10.26 -5.59 15.22
C GLU A 226 10.44 -4.35 14.33
N GLN A 227 10.75 -3.19 14.93
CA GLN A 227 11.04 -1.98 14.18
C GLN A 227 12.27 -2.13 13.27
N ASN A 228 13.33 -2.79 13.76
CA ASN A 228 14.52 -3.07 12.95
C ASN A 228 14.23 -4.06 11.80
N ASP A 229 13.38 -5.04 12.00
CA ASP A 229 12.97 -5.96 10.93
C ASP A 229 12.05 -5.27 9.91
N ASN A 230 11.16 -4.39 10.38
CA ASN A 230 10.38 -3.52 9.49
C ASN A 230 11.28 -2.57 8.69
N LEU A 231 12.36 -2.07 9.31
CA LEU A 231 13.38 -1.26 8.64
C LEU A 231 14.06 -2.05 7.52
N LYS A 232 14.53 -3.28 7.79
CA LYS A 232 15.11 -4.17 6.76
C LYS A 232 14.14 -4.43 5.62
N LYS A 233 12.89 -4.81 5.92
CA LYS A 233 11.84 -5.03 4.89
C LYS A 233 11.63 -3.80 4.02
N LYS A 234 11.61 -2.61 4.62
CA LYS A 234 11.49 -1.34 3.89
C LYS A 234 12.73 -1.06 3.03
N GLN A 235 13.93 -1.36 3.51
CA GLN A 235 15.17 -1.26 2.74
C GLN A 235 15.19 -2.24 1.55
N ASP A 236 14.69 -3.46 1.72
CA ASP A 236 14.59 -4.46 0.65
C ASP A 236 13.62 -4.01 -0.44
N ILE A 237 12.49 -3.42 -0.05
CA ILE A 237 11.53 -2.82 -0.99
C ILE A 237 12.19 -1.71 -1.80
N ILE A 238 12.90 -0.79 -1.16
CA ILE A 238 13.63 0.29 -1.84
C ILE A 238 14.67 -0.29 -2.80
N SER A 239 15.43 -1.28 -2.35
CA SER A 239 16.46 -1.94 -3.15
C SER A 239 15.86 -2.64 -4.37
N TYR A 240 14.72 -3.31 -4.21
CA TYR A 240 13.97 -3.89 -5.32
C TYR A 240 13.55 -2.82 -6.33
N ILE A 241 12.96 -1.72 -5.89
CA ILE A 241 12.53 -0.63 -6.78
C ILE A 241 13.73 -0.04 -7.54
N ARG A 242 14.86 0.18 -6.85
CA ARG A 242 16.12 0.68 -7.46
C ARG A 242 16.73 -0.31 -8.45
N SER A 243 16.57 -1.62 -8.21
CA SER A 243 17.10 -2.67 -9.10
C SER A 243 16.32 -2.83 -10.42
N VAL A 244 15.17 -2.18 -10.57
CA VAL A 244 14.40 -2.22 -11.81
C VAL A 244 15.17 -1.49 -12.90
N ASP A 245 15.74 -2.25 -13.81
CA ASP A 245 16.42 -1.72 -14.98
C ASP A 245 15.42 -1.09 -15.97
N ILE A 246 15.32 0.24 -15.90
CA ILE A 246 14.45 1.06 -16.73
C ILE A 246 14.90 1.04 -18.20
N SER A 247 16.20 0.90 -18.47
CA SER A 247 16.76 0.98 -19.83
C SER A 247 16.30 -0.18 -20.72
N ASN A 248 15.95 -1.32 -20.10
CA ASN A 248 15.44 -2.50 -20.79
C ASN A 248 13.92 -2.47 -21.04
N LEU A 249 13.20 -1.44 -20.59
CA LEU A 249 11.74 -1.33 -20.77
C LEU A 249 11.39 -0.63 -22.09
N LYS A 250 11.16 -1.42 -23.14
CA LYS A 250 10.92 -0.90 -24.50
C LYS A 250 9.45 -0.89 -24.91
N SER A 251 8.64 -1.80 -24.38
CA SER A 251 7.23 -1.93 -24.79
C SER A 251 6.24 -1.48 -23.71
N THR A 252 5.04 -1.09 -24.14
CA THR A 252 3.92 -0.79 -23.23
C THR A 252 3.61 -1.94 -22.27
N LYS A 253 3.83 -3.19 -22.71
CA LYS A 253 3.63 -4.39 -21.88
C LYS A 253 4.66 -4.47 -20.75
N ASP A 254 5.92 -4.17 -21.04
CA ASP A 254 7.02 -4.20 -20.05
C ASP A 254 6.77 -3.16 -18.95
N TRP A 255 6.45 -1.93 -19.36
CA TRP A 255 6.11 -0.84 -18.45
C TRP A 255 4.90 -1.16 -17.58
N LYS A 256 3.84 -1.77 -18.15
CA LYS A 256 2.65 -2.19 -17.39
C LYS A 256 2.98 -3.29 -16.38
N ASN A 257 3.74 -4.30 -16.79
CA ASN A 257 4.09 -5.44 -15.94
C ASN A 257 5.00 -5.02 -14.77
N LYS A 258 6.04 -4.22 -15.05
CA LYS A 258 6.94 -3.71 -14.00
C LYS A 258 6.24 -2.69 -13.11
N GLY A 259 5.40 -1.82 -13.68
CA GLY A 259 4.57 -0.89 -12.91
C GLY A 259 3.66 -1.61 -11.92
N LYS A 260 3.03 -2.71 -12.33
CA LYS A 260 2.22 -3.54 -11.42
C LYS A 260 3.04 -4.09 -10.24
N LYS A 261 4.22 -4.66 -10.51
CA LYS A 261 5.12 -5.17 -9.46
C LYS A 261 5.58 -4.09 -8.49
N ILE A 262 5.87 -2.88 -8.99
CA ILE A 262 6.23 -1.76 -8.11
C ILE A 262 5.04 -1.35 -7.26
N ILE A 263 3.81 -1.29 -7.81
CA ILE A 263 2.60 -1.01 -7.03
C ILE A 263 2.37 -2.06 -5.92
N GLU A 264 2.59 -3.35 -6.22
CA GLU A 264 2.56 -4.42 -5.21
C GLU A 264 3.58 -4.14 -4.08
N LYS A 265 4.80 -3.73 -4.42
CA LYS A 265 5.80 -3.30 -3.43
C LYS A 265 5.43 -2.03 -2.66
N GLN A 266 4.72 -1.09 -3.27
CA GLN A 266 4.17 0.07 -2.54
C GLN A 266 3.07 -0.34 -1.54
N GLN A 267 2.30 -1.39 -1.84
CA GLN A 267 1.32 -1.95 -0.90
C GLN A 267 2.03 -2.65 0.26
N GLU A 268 3.05 -3.47 -0.01
CA GLU A 268 3.90 -4.08 1.02
C GLU A 268 4.56 -3.01 1.93
N TRP A 269 5.01 -1.89 1.35
CA TRP A 269 5.55 -0.76 2.10
C TRP A 269 4.55 -0.18 3.10
N LYS A 270 3.30 0.00 2.67
CA LYS A 270 2.21 0.58 3.47
C LYS A 270 1.74 -0.37 4.58
N SER A 271 1.76 -1.68 4.33
CA SER A 271 1.41 -2.68 5.34
C SER A 271 2.54 -2.99 6.32
N THR A 272 3.79 -2.66 5.97
CA THR A 272 4.94 -2.81 6.88
C THR A 272 4.86 -1.78 8.00
N GLY A 273 4.99 -2.26 9.25
CA GLY A 273 4.85 -1.48 10.47
C GLY A 273 5.85 -0.34 10.66
N PHE A 274 5.90 0.19 11.88
CA PHE A 274 6.78 1.29 12.23
C PHE A 274 8.26 0.88 12.17
N VAL A 275 9.12 1.85 11.89
CA VAL A 275 10.58 1.75 11.90
C VAL A 275 11.15 2.59 13.05
N PRO A 276 12.44 2.44 13.41
CA PRO A 276 13.07 3.27 14.42
C PRO A 276 12.94 4.75 14.06
N LYS A 277 12.73 5.59 15.07
CA LYS A 277 12.41 7.01 14.89
C LYS A 277 13.53 7.74 14.13
N GLU A 278 14.78 7.34 14.37
CA GLU A 278 15.99 7.90 13.78
C GLU A 278 16.06 7.65 12.26
N SER A 279 15.50 6.53 11.79
CA SER A 279 15.57 6.13 10.37
C SER A 279 14.33 6.48 9.57
N LYS A 280 13.24 6.91 10.22
CA LYS A 280 11.92 7.13 9.62
C LYS A 280 11.97 8.07 8.42
N ASP A 281 12.57 9.24 8.58
CA ASP A 281 12.56 10.29 7.56
C ASP A 281 13.49 9.93 6.39
N GLN A 282 14.70 9.44 6.70
CA GLN A 282 15.65 8.98 5.69
C GLN A 282 15.03 7.91 4.78
N ILE A 283 14.43 6.87 5.38
CA ILE A 283 13.83 5.74 4.65
C ILE A 283 12.65 6.20 3.80
N TRP A 284 11.84 7.13 4.30
CA TRP A 284 10.75 7.72 3.51
C TRP A 284 11.27 8.49 2.29
N HIS A 285 12.29 9.34 2.46
CA HIS A 285 12.89 10.08 1.35
C HIS A 285 13.52 9.15 0.31
N GLU A 286 14.23 8.12 0.75
CA GLU A 286 14.84 7.13 -0.13
C GLU A 286 13.81 6.34 -0.94
N TYR A 287 12.72 5.92 -0.30
CA TYR A 287 11.59 5.27 -0.96
C TYR A 287 10.92 6.17 -1.98
N LYS A 288 10.63 7.42 -1.60
CA LYS A 288 10.00 8.38 -2.50
C LYS A 288 10.87 8.62 -3.73
N ALA A 289 12.17 8.87 -3.52
CA ALA A 289 13.11 9.05 -4.61
C ALA A 289 13.18 7.84 -5.55
N ALA A 290 13.19 6.61 -5.01
CA ALA A 290 13.18 5.39 -5.82
C ALA A 290 11.90 5.25 -6.66
N CYS A 291 10.73 5.52 -6.08
CA CYS A 291 9.46 5.53 -6.80
C CYS A 291 9.42 6.62 -7.88
N ASP A 292 9.86 7.84 -7.54
CA ASP A 292 9.82 8.99 -8.45
C ASP A 292 10.66 8.72 -9.71
N VAL A 293 11.86 8.11 -9.56
CA VAL A 293 12.70 7.73 -10.71
C VAL A 293 11.95 6.82 -11.69
N PHE A 294 11.29 5.77 -11.19
CA PHE A 294 10.56 4.84 -12.05
C PHE A 294 9.33 5.49 -12.70
N PHE A 295 8.48 6.17 -11.92
CA PHE A 295 7.23 6.73 -12.43
C PHE A 295 7.44 7.94 -13.33
N ASN A 296 8.49 8.75 -13.11
CA ASN A 296 8.87 9.81 -14.04
C ASN A 296 9.33 9.24 -15.38
N ALA A 297 10.14 8.18 -15.38
CA ALA A 297 10.55 7.51 -16.61
C ALA A 297 9.35 6.87 -17.34
N GLN A 298 8.44 6.23 -16.60
CA GLN A 298 7.21 5.66 -17.16
C GLN A 298 6.33 6.73 -17.80
N LYS A 299 6.15 7.88 -17.13
CA LYS A 299 5.43 9.03 -17.66
C LYS A 299 6.08 9.52 -18.96
N GLY A 300 7.41 9.70 -18.97
CA GLY A 300 8.16 10.09 -20.15
C GLY A 300 7.97 9.15 -21.34
N PHE A 301 7.97 7.82 -21.10
CA PHE A 301 7.69 6.82 -22.13
C PHE A 301 6.26 6.96 -22.70
N TYR A 302 5.24 7.11 -21.87
CA TYR A 302 3.88 7.25 -22.37
C TYR A 302 3.66 8.57 -23.11
N GLU A 303 4.32 9.64 -22.70
CA GLU A 303 4.30 10.92 -23.41
C GLU A 303 4.98 10.83 -24.79
N SER A 304 6.13 10.14 -24.89
CA SER A 304 6.80 9.93 -26.17
C SER A 304 5.96 9.06 -27.12
N GLN A 305 5.35 7.98 -26.61
CA GLN A 305 4.44 7.14 -27.38
C GLN A 305 3.21 7.90 -27.87
N LYS A 306 2.64 8.78 -27.02
CA LYS A 306 1.52 9.64 -27.42
C LYS A 306 1.90 10.58 -28.58
N LYS A 307 3.13 11.12 -28.57
CA LYS A 307 3.65 11.94 -29.69
C LYS A 307 3.79 11.11 -30.97
N ILE A 308 4.36 9.91 -30.87
CA ILE A 308 4.49 8.97 -32.01
C ILE A 308 3.11 8.63 -32.58
N TYR A 309 2.14 8.25 -31.74
CA TYR A 309 0.79 7.93 -32.19
C TYR A 309 0.10 9.12 -32.85
N LYS A 310 0.30 10.34 -32.35
CA LYS A 310 -0.23 11.56 -32.98
C LYS A 310 0.38 11.81 -34.35
N ALA A 311 1.69 11.61 -34.51
CA ALA A 311 2.38 11.73 -35.79
C ALA A 311 1.92 10.66 -36.80
N ASN A 312 1.88 9.39 -36.38
CA ASN A 312 1.39 8.28 -37.20
C ASN A 312 -0.07 8.47 -37.60
N LYS A 313 -0.92 9.00 -36.69
CA LYS A 313 -2.32 9.32 -36.99
C LYS A 313 -2.42 10.34 -38.11
N LYS A 314 -1.60 11.39 -38.09
CA LYS A 314 -1.54 12.39 -39.15
C LYS A 314 -1.16 11.75 -40.48
N LEU A 315 -0.07 10.99 -40.52
CA LEU A 315 0.39 10.29 -41.73
C LEU A 315 -0.68 9.35 -42.30
N LYS A 316 -1.29 8.49 -41.47
CA LYS A 316 -2.38 7.59 -41.91
C LYS A 316 -3.60 8.36 -42.41
N THR A 317 -3.94 9.49 -41.77
CA THR A 317 -5.04 10.36 -42.23
C THR A 317 -4.73 10.96 -43.59
N ASP A 318 -3.49 11.39 -43.83
CA ASP A 318 -3.07 11.96 -45.11
C ASP A 318 -3.06 10.90 -46.22
N LEU A 319 -2.68 9.64 -45.92
CA LEU A 319 -2.84 8.53 -46.86
C LEU A 319 -4.30 8.22 -47.19
N CYS A 320 -5.21 8.27 -46.20
CA CYS A 320 -6.65 8.13 -46.47
C CYS A 320 -7.13 9.20 -47.46
N LYS A 321 -6.76 10.47 -47.25
CA LYS A 321 -7.13 11.56 -48.16
C LYS A 321 -6.55 11.37 -49.56
N LYS A 322 -5.29 10.94 -49.67
CA LYS A 322 -4.64 10.65 -50.96
C LYS A 322 -5.36 9.51 -51.68
N ALA A 323 -5.70 8.43 -50.98
CA ALA A 323 -6.45 7.32 -51.55
C ALA A 323 -7.86 7.75 -52.02
N GLU A 324 -8.52 8.65 -51.27
CA GLU A 324 -9.83 9.21 -51.67
C GLU A 324 -9.72 10.11 -52.91
N SER A 325 -8.73 11.00 -52.99
CA SER A 325 -8.54 11.85 -54.18
C SER A 325 -8.18 11.04 -55.44
N LEU A 326 -7.45 9.93 -55.28
CA LEU A 326 -7.11 9.07 -56.41
C LEU A 326 -8.31 8.32 -56.99
N LEU A 327 -9.40 8.15 -56.23
CA LEU A 327 -10.65 7.58 -56.76
C LEU A 327 -11.37 8.52 -57.73
N GLU A 328 -11.08 9.83 -57.68
CA GLU A 328 -11.71 10.83 -58.55
C GLU A 328 -11.04 10.93 -59.93
N SER A 329 -9.89 10.27 -60.13
CA SER A 329 -9.11 10.31 -61.38
C SER A 329 -9.47 9.18 -62.34
N GLU A 330 -9.34 9.42 -63.66
CA GLU A 330 -9.81 8.50 -64.71
C GLU A 330 -8.74 7.51 -65.21
N ASN A 331 -7.45 7.73 -64.93
CA ASN A 331 -6.36 6.89 -65.48
C ASN A 331 -6.09 5.60 -64.67
N VAL A 332 -6.84 4.53 -64.94
CA VAL A 332 -6.81 3.27 -64.19
C VAL A 332 -5.43 2.62 -64.05
N ASN A 333 -4.53 2.77 -65.03
CA ASN A 333 -3.23 2.09 -65.04
C ASN A 333 -2.21 2.79 -64.12
N GLU A 334 -2.08 4.10 -64.23
CA GLU A 334 -1.23 4.92 -63.34
C GLU A 334 -1.73 4.85 -61.90
N LEU A 335 -3.06 4.92 -61.71
CA LEU A 335 -3.70 4.80 -60.40
C LEU A 335 -3.39 3.47 -59.71
N THR A 336 -3.22 2.37 -60.47
CA THR A 336 -2.90 1.07 -59.85
C THR A 336 -1.56 1.11 -59.12
N GLN A 337 -0.53 1.69 -59.73
CA GLN A 337 0.80 1.77 -59.11
C GLN A 337 0.78 2.69 -57.88
N GLU A 338 0.04 3.79 -57.96
CA GLU A 338 -0.13 4.69 -56.82
C GLU A 338 -0.86 4.04 -55.64
N PHE A 339 -1.95 3.31 -55.89
CA PHE A 339 -2.66 2.58 -54.82
C PHE A 339 -1.77 1.52 -54.15
N ILE A 340 -0.92 0.82 -54.92
CA ILE A 340 0.06 -0.13 -54.38
C ILE A 340 1.07 0.61 -53.50
N ALA A 341 1.61 1.74 -53.98
CA ALA A 341 2.58 2.52 -53.23
C ALA A 341 2.00 3.02 -51.89
N ILE A 342 0.77 3.53 -51.89
CA ILE A 342 0.09 4.00 -50.67
C ILE A 342 -0.18 2.83 -49.71
N GLN A 343 -0.54 1.64 -50.21
CA GLN A 343 -0.69 0.45 -49.36
C GLN A 343 0.64 0.05 -48.70
N ASP A 344 1.76 0.19 -49.39
CA ASP A 344 3.08 -0.10 -48.84
C ASP A 344 3.55 0.99 -47.86
N GLU A 345 3.25 2.27 -48.12
CA GLU A 345 3.45 3.35 -47.15
C GLU A 345 2.62 3.12 -45.87
N TRP A 346 1.36 2.72 -46.01
CA TRP A 346 0.49 2.40 -44.88
C TRP A 346 1.10 1.34 -43.95
N LYS A 347 1.65 0.26 -44.53
CA LYS A 347 2.30 -0.84 -43.78
C LYS A 347 3.56 -0.37 -43.04
N LYS A 348 4.26 0.63 -43.57
CA LYS A 348 5.48 1.20 -42.96
C LYS A 348 5.16 2.14 -41.80
N ILE A 349 4.00 2.77 -41.79
CA ILE A 349 3.60 3.65 -40.70
C ILE A 349 3.32 2.81 -39.45
N GLY A 350 3.94 3.20 -38.35
CA GLY A 350 3.77 2.53 -37.07
C GLY A 350 2.33 2.60 -36.52
N PRO A 351 2.10 2.00 -35.34
CA PRO A 351 0.78 1.95 -34.73
C PRO A 351 0.27 3.34 -34.36
N VAL A 352 -1.06 3.50 -34.35
CA VAL A 352 -1.74 4.63 -33.70
C VAL A 352 -2.53 4.16 -32.49
N HIS A 353 -3.23 5.08 -31.82
CA HIS A 353 -4.11 4.72 -30.72
C HIS A 353 -5.23 3.78 -31.21
N GLN A 354 -5.56 2.75 -30.43
CA GLN A 354 -6.46 1.65 -30.84
C GLN A 354 -7.79 2.13 -31.46
N LYS A 355 -8.41 3.16 -30.86
CA LYS A 355 -9.67 3.76 -31.37
C LYS A 355 -9.50 4.39 -32.76
N ASP A 356 -8.36 5.01 -33.03
CA ASP A 356 -8.08 5.68 -34.29
C ASP A 356 -7.65 4.67 -35.38
N GLU A 357 -6.92 3.62 -35.00
CA GLU A 357 -6.41 2.60 -35.91
C GLU A 357 -7.55 1.93 -36.68
N GLN A 358 -8.59 1.50 -35.96
CA GLN A 358 -9.73 0.82 -36.57
C GLN A 358 -10.49 1.75 -37.53
N TYR A 359 -10.75 2.99 -37.13
CA TYR A 359 -11.43 3.97 -37.97
C TYR A 359 -10.63 4.28 -39.25
N LEU A 360 -9.35 4.60 -39.10
CA LEU A 360 -8.49 4.94 -40.23
C LEU A 360 -8.29 3.74 -41.17
N TRP A 361 -8.13 2.54 -40.62
CA TRP A 361 -8.02 1.32 -41.43
C TRP A 361 -9.28 1.08 -42.26
N HIS A 362 -10.47 1.17 -41.66
CA HIS A 362 -11.71 1.01 -42.41
C HIS A 362 -11.87 2.06 -43.52
N ARG A 363 -11.54 3.32 -43.24
CA ARG A 363 -11.57 4.41 -44.22
C ARG A 363 -10.62 4.14 -45.38
N PHE A 364 -9.36 3.79 -45.08
CA PHE A 364 -8.34 3.48 -46.08
C PHE A 364 -8.69 2.25 -46.92
N GLN A 365 -9.11 1.18 -46.26
CA GLN A 365 -9.47 -0.08 -46.90
C GLN A 365 -10.68 0.09 -47.82
N LYS A 366 -11.67 0.91 -47.43
CA LYS A 366 -12.82 1.23 -48.27
C LYS A 366 -12.36 1.82 -49.60
N SER A 367 -11.53 2.87 -49.58
CA SER A 367 -11.06 3.51 -50.81
C SER A 367 -10.27 2.55 -51.71
N CYS A 368 -9.39 1.72 -51.11
CA CYS A 368 -8.67 0.70 -51.87
C CYS A 368 -9.61 -0.34 -52.49
N ASN A 369 -10.57 -0.85 -51.72
CA ASN A 369 -11.53 -1.84 -52.17
C ASN A 369 -12.41 -1.32 -53.31
N ASP A 370 -12.85 -0.06 -53.22
CA ASP A 370 -13.68 0.58 -54.24
C ASP A 370 -12.91 0.68 -55.57
N PHE A 371 -11.63 1.09 -55.54
CA PHE A 371 -10.77 1.11 -56.72
C PHE A 371 -10.60 -0.27 -57.37
N PHE A 372 -10.18 -1.28 -56.58
CA PHE A 372 -9.95 -2.62 -57.13
C PHE A 372 -11.25 -3.31 -57.59
N LYS A 373 -12.40 -2.97 -56.97
CA LYS A 373 -13.72 -3.42 -57.42
C LYS A 373 -14.07 -2.80 -58.77
N GLN A 374 -13.88 -1.50 -58.96
CA GLN A 374 -14.10 -0.82 -60.23
C GLN A 374 -13.20 -1.39 -61.33
N LYS A 375 -11.91 -1.59 -61.04
CA LYS A 375 -10.95 -2.23 -61.97
C LYS A 375 -11.37 -3.64 -62.36
N LYS A 376 -11.80 -4.46 -61.40
CA LYS A 376 -12.28 -5.82 -61.64
C LYS A 376 -13.56 -5.83 -62.49
N ALA A 377 -14.48 -4.89 -62.24
CA ALA A 377 -15.70 -4.75 -63.01
C ALA A 377 -15.40 -4.36 -64.47
N SER A 378 -14.53 -3.36 -64.68
CA SER A 378 -14.08 -2.95 -66.02
C SER A 378 -13.40 -4.10 -66.79
N LYS A 379 -12.51 -4.85 -66.13
CA LYS A 379 -11.90 -6.04 -66.72
C LYS A 379 -12.94 -7.12 -67.08
N LYS A 380 -13.91 -7.37 -66.20
CA LYS A 380 -14.98 -8.35 -66.46
C LYS A 380 -15.85 -7.92 -67.66
N GLN A 381 -16.15 -6.62 -67.79
CA GLN A 381 -16.86 -6.09 -68.95
C GLN A 381 -16.06 -6.34 -70.24
N LEU A 382 -14.75 -6.01 -70.24
CA LEU A 382 -13.88 -6.28 -71.39
C LEU A 382 -13.82 -7.76 -71.75
N ASP A 383 -13.68 -8.64 -70.74
CA ASP A 383 -13.63 -10.09 -70.96
C ASP A 383 -14.99 -10.59 -71.51
N SER A 384 -16.12 -10.07 -71.01
CA SER A 384 -17.45 -10.43 -71.52
C SER A 384 -17.70 -9.99 -72.97
N LEU A 385 -17.17 -8.83 -73.37
CA LEU A 385 -17.22 -8.38 -74.78
C LEU A 385 -16.41 -9.32 -75.68
N LYS A 386 -15.24 -9.76 -75.22
CA LYS A 386 -14.42 -10.74 -75.94
C LYS A 386 -15.10 -12.10 -76.03
N ASP A 387 -15.81 -12.53 -74.99
CA ASP A 387 -16.58 -13.77 -75.01
C ASP A 387 -17.79 -13.69 -75.95
N SER A 388 -18.51 -12.56 -75.99
CA SER A 388 -19.59 -12.36 -76.96
C SER A 388 -19.08 -12.38 -78.40
N LEU A 389 -17.90 -11.80 -78.66
CA LEU A 389 -17.23 -11.90 -79.96
C LEU A 389 -16.86 -13.34 -80.31
N ASN A 390 -16.39 -14.13 -79.35
CA ASN A 390 -16.10 -15.56 -79.58
C ASN A 390 -17.37 -16.34 -79.95
N ILE A 391 -18.49 -16.09 -79.26
CA ILE A 391 -19.78 -16.73 -79.56
C ILE A 391 -20.25 -16.37 -80.97
N GLN A 392 -20.12 -15.10 -81.38
CA GLN A 392 -20.46 -14.69 -82.74
C GLN A 392 -19.60 -15.44 -83.78
N LYS A 393 -18.29 -15.58 -83.54
CA LYS A 393 -17.40 -16.39 -84.40
C LYS A 393 -17.80 -17.86 -84.44
N GLU A 394 -18.11 -18.46 -83.30
CA GLU A 394 -18.58 -19.87 -83.19
C GLU A 394 -19.91 -20.08 -83.96
N ASN A 395 -20.82 -19.11 -83.90
CA ASN A 395 -22.09 -19.15 -84.65
C ASN A 395 -21.88 -19.07 -86.16
N ILE A 396 -20.96 -18.22 -86.65
CA ILE A 396 -20.62 -18.14 -88.08
C ILE A 396 -20.03 -19.46 -88.57
N ILE A 397 -19.15 -20.09 -87.79
CA ILE A 397 -18.60 -21.41 -88.12
C ILE A 397 -19.71 -22.47 -88.18
N LYS A 398 -20.66 -22.41 -87.24
CA LYS A 398 -21.81 -23.33 -87.21
C LYS A 398 -22.72 -23.13 -88.43
N GLU A 399 -23.06 -21.89 -88.76
CA GLU A 399 -23.83 -21.52 -89.95
C GLU A 399 -23.18 -22.13 -91.21
N LEU A 400 -21.86 -21.95 -91.36
CA LEU A 400 -21.11 -22.53 -92.47
C LEU A 400 -21.12 -24.07 -92.48
N ARG A 401 -21.07 -24.73 -91.31
CA ARG A 401 -21.13 -26.20 -91.22
C ARG A 401 -22.47 -26.75 -91.72
N GLU A 402 -23.57 -26.08 -91.38
CA GLU A 402 -24.94 -26.52 -91.65
C GLU A 402 -25.36 -26.34 -93.13
N MET A 403 -24.69 -25.45 -93.88
CA MET A 403 -24.91 -25.27 -95.32
C MET A 403 -24.61 -26.54 -96.12
N GLN A 404 -25.58 -27.00 -96.92
CA GLN A 404 -25.41 -28.14 -97.85
C GLN A 404 -25.21 -27.61 -99.27
N SER A 405 -24.01 -27.86 -99.82
CA SER A 405 -23.58 -27.40 -101.16
C SER A 405 -23.82 -25.89 -101.42
N PRO A 406 -23.25 -24.99 -100.59
CA PRO A 406 -23.40 -23.56 -100.77
C PRO A 406 -22.78 -23.08 -102.09
N SER A 407 -23.39 -22.09 -102.72
CA SER A 407 -22.85 -21.33 -103.84
C SER A 407 -21.64 -20.48 -103.43
N GLU A 408 -20.81 -20.05 -104.38
CA GLU A 408 -19.66 -19.18 -104.08
C GLU A 408 -20.10 -17.85 -103.44
N ASP A 409 -21.25 -17.30 -103.85
CA ASP A 409 -21.81 -16.07 -103.27
C ASP A 409 -22.23 -16.27 -101.80
N GLU A 410 -22.86 -17.40 -101.46
CA GLU A 410 -23.22 -17.73 -100.07
C GLU A 410 -21.98 -17.92 -99.18
N ILE A 411 -20.91 -18.51 -99.74
CA ILE A 411 -19.62 -18.63 -99.04
C ILE A 411 -18.99 -17.24 -98.83
N LEU A 412 -19.08 -16.36 -99.83
CA LEU A 412 -18.57 -14.99 -99.72
C LEU A 412 -19.32 -14.19 -98.65
N GLU A 413 -20.63 -14.34 -98.52
CA GLU A 413 -21.41 -13.72 -97.44
C GLU A 413 -20.92 -14.16 -96.05
N ILE A 414 -20.62 -15.45 -95.88
CA ILE A 414 -20.04 -15.98 -94.64
C ILE A 414 -18.65 -15.41 -94.36
N LEU A 415 -17.81 -15.27 -95.39
CA LEU A 415 -16.49 -14.66 -95.26
C LEU A 415 -16.59 -13.19 -94.83
N VAL A 416 -17.52 -12.43 -95.40
CA VAL A 416 -17.77 -11.04 -95.01
C VAL A 416 -18.16 -10.96 -93.53
N LYS A 417 -19.11 -11.79 -93.08
CA LYS A 417 -19.49 -11.88 -91.66
C LYS A 417 -18.29 -12.23 -90.78
N TRP A 418 -17.45 -13.17 -91.22
CA TRP A 418 -16.25 -13.58 -90.51
C TRP A 418 -15.25 -12.43 -90.37
N TRP A 419 -14.96 -11.71 -91.45
CA TRP A 419 -14.04 -10.58 -91.46
C TRP A 419 -14.51 -9.43 -90.56
N GLN A 420 -15.80 -9.10 -90.57
CA GLN A 420 -16.39 -8.09 -89.68
C GLN A 420 -16.29 -8.48 -88.20
N THR A 421 -16.54 -9.75 -87.89
CA THR A 421 -16.54 -10.26 -86.51
C THR A 421 -15.12 -10.49 -85.99
N ASN A 422 -14.16 -10.79 -86.87
CA ASN A 422 -12.77 -11.10 -86.52
C ASN A 422 -11.86 -9.87 -86.42
N LYS A 423 -12.42 -8.69 -86.16
CA LYS A 423 -11.67 -7.43 -85.95
C LYS A 423 -10.72 -7.46 -84.74
N GLU A 424 -11.18 -8.09 -83.66
CA GLU A 424 -10.45 -8.16 -82.40
C GLU A 424 -9.89 -9.56 -82.14
N TYR A 425 -8.62 -9.59 -81.75
CA TYR A 425 -7.95 -10.81 -81.35
C TYR A 425 -8.28 -11.17 -79.90
N THR A 426 -8.92 -12.31 -79.74
CA THR A 426 -9.27 -12.92 -78.45
C THR A 426 -8.39 -14.14 -78.18
N ARG A 427 -8.43 -14.67 -76.95
CA ARG A 427 -7.70 -15.92 -76.60
C ARG A 427 -8.07 -17.11 -77.49
N LYS A 428 -9.33 -17.19 -77.94
CA LYS A 428 -9.81 -18.27 -78.81
C LYS A 428 -9.60 -17.97 -80.30
N SER A 429 -9.21 -16.76 -80.68
CA SER A 429 -9.24 -16.32 -82.10
C SER A 429 -8.40 -17.20 -83.02
N LYS A 430 -7.21 -17.66 -82.61
CA LYS A 430 -6.39 -18.57 -83.41
C LYS A 430 -7.07 -19.92 -83.66
N HIS A 431 -7.68 -20.51 -82.63
CA HIS A 431 -8.39 -21.79 -82.77
C HIS A 431 -9.63 -21.62 -83.63
N LEU A 432 -10.45 -20.60 -83.37
CA LEU A 432 -11.66 -20.34 -84.15
C LEU A 432 -11.34 -20.05 -85.61
N LEU A 433 -10.25 -19.33 -85.90
CA LEU A 433 -9.76 -19.12 -87.26
C LEU A 433 -9.38 -20.43 -87.95
N SER A 434 -8.64 -21.30 -87.26
CA SER A 434 -8.30 -22.62 -87.80
C SER A 434 -9.55 -23.46 -88.07
N ASP A 435 -10.52 -23.47 -87.14
CA ASP A 435 -11.77 -24.21 -87.30
C ASP A 435 -12.59 -23.67 -88.47
N PHE A 436 -12.67 -22.34 -88.61
CA PHE A 436 -13.33 -21.68 -89.72
C PHE A 436 -12.69 -22.08 -91.05
N HIS A 437 -11.36 -21.98 -91.19
CA HIS A 437 -10.64 -22.38 -92.41
C HIS A 437 -10.82 -23.87 -92.73
N ASN A 438 -10.79 -24.73 -91.73
CA ASN A 438 -11.01 -26.17 -91.91
C ASN A 438 -12.41 -26.45 -92.46
N VAL A 439 -13.44 -25.84 -91.87
CA VAL A 439 -14.82 -25.99 -92.36
C VAL A 439 -14.95 -25.41 -93.76
N LEU A 440 -14.43 -24.21 -93.99
CA LEU A 440 -14.49 -23.53 -95.28
C LEU A 440 -13.88 -24.39 -96.40
N THR A 441 -12.73 -25.01 -96.14
CA THR A 441 -12.06 -25.92 -97.08
C THR A 441 -12.96 -27.09 -97.50
N THR A 442 -13.79 -27.63 -96.60
CA THR A 442 -14.74 -28.71 -96.94
C THR A 442 -15.90 -28.27 -97.83
N LYS A 443 -16.17 -26.96 -97.91
CA LYS A 443 -17.28 -26.39 -98.68
C LYS A 443 -16.85 -25.88 -100.06
N LEU A 444 -15.54 -25.72 -100.30
CA LEU A 444 -14.97 -25.31 -101.58
C LEU A 444 -14.86 -26.53 -102.53
N LEU A 445 -15.80 -26.66 -103.46
CA LEU A 445 -15.86 -27.78 -104.41
C LEU A 445 -14.72 -27.70 -105.45
N GLY A 446 -13.60 -28.36 -105.17
CA GLY A 446 -12.48 -28.50 -106.12
C GLY A 446 -11.54 -27.29 -106.18
N LYS A 447 -11.72 -26.29 -105.30
CA LYS A 447 -10.90 -25.08 -105.21
C LYS A 447 -10.11 -25.06 -103.91
N SER A 448 -8.85 -24.63 -103.96
CA SER A 448 -8.05 -24.50 -102.74
C SER A 448 -8.49 -23.28 -101.94
N LEU A 449 -8.38 -23.35 -100.60
CA LEU A 449 -8.65 -22.21 -99.71
C LEU A 449 -7.81 -20.99 -100.10
N GLN A 450 -6.54 -21.22 -100.44
CA GLN A 450 -5.61 -20.16 -100.80
C GLN A 450 -6.04 -19.43 -102.08
N ASP A 451 -6.49 -20.15 -103.10
CA ASP A 451 -6.96 -19.54 -104.35
C ASP A 451 -8.24 -18.74 -104.13
N PHE A 452 -9.17 -19.30 -103.35
CA PHE A 452 -10.42 -18.62 -103.01
C PHE A 452 -10.20 -17.34 -102.18
N GLU A 453 -9.30 -17.37 -101.20
CA GLU A 453 -8.91 -16.17 -100.43
C GLU A 453 -8.22 -15.13 -101.32
N ASN A 454 -7.38 -15.56 -102.27
CA ASN A 454 -6.67 -14.68 -103.18
C ASN A 454 -7.63 -13.92 -104.11
N GLU A 455 -8.60 -14.63 -104.68
CA GLU A 455 -9.61 -14.03 -105.56
C GLU A 455 -10.51 -13.02 -104.82
N ASN A 456 -10.81 -13.29 -103.55
CA ASN A 456 -11.66 -12.44 -102.72
C ASN A 456 -10.88 -11.40 -101.87
N HIS A 457 -9.58 -11.25 -102.09
CA HIS A 457 -8.72 -10.34 -101.32
C HIS A 457 -9.17 -8.88 -101.40
N ALA A 458 -9.52 -8.40 -102.59
CA ALA A 458 -10.05 -7.04 -102.77
C ALA A 458 -11.33 -6.82 -101.96
N LYS A 459 -12.20 -7.84 -101.88
CA LYS A 459 -13.43 -7.78 -101.07
C LYS A 459 -13.13 -7.74 -99.57
N LYS A 460 -12.12 -8.51 -99.11
CA LYS A 460 -11.64 -8.46 -97.73
C LYS A 460 -11.17 -7.05 -97.33
N ILE A 461 -10.43 -6.37 -98.21
CA ILE A 461 -9.98 -4.99 -97.98
C ILE A 461 -11.17 -4.03 -97.91
N GLU A 462 -12.13 -4.12 -98.83
CA GLU A 462 -13.36 -3.31 -98.82
C GLU A 462 -14.12 -3.47 -97.51
N VAL A 463 -14.26 -4.71 -97.04
CA VAL A 463 -14.94 -5.02 -95.77
C VAL A 463 -14.21 -4.40 -94.59
N TYR A 464 -12.89 -4.54 -94.48
CA TYR A 464 -12.12 -3.91 -93.39
C TYR A 464 -12.27 -2.40 -93.38
N ARG A 465 -12.20 -1.75 -94.54
CA ARG A 465 -12.41 -0.29 -94.64
C ARG A 465 -13.79 0.16 -94.19
N SER A 466 -14.82 -0.67 -94.34
CA SER A 466 -16.17 -0.29 -93.95
C SER A 466 -16.35 -0.05 -92.44
N PHE A 467 -15.39 -0.48 -91.61
CA PHE A 467 -15.46 -0.33 -90.15
C PHE A 467 -14.13 0.00 -89.46
N ASP A 468 -13.05 0.25 -90.21
CA ASP A 468 -11.70 0.55 -89.69
C ASP A 468 -11.23 1.93 -90.16
N ASP A 469 -11.80 3.00 -89.60
CA ASP A 469 -11.50 4.39 -89.98
C ASP A 469 -10.01 4.76 -89.81
N ASN A 470 -9.31 4.10 -88.88
CA ASN A 470 -7.90 4.37 -88.57
C ASN A 470 -6.91 3.49 -89.35
N GLY A 471 -7.39 2.49 -90.09
CA GLY A 471 -6.56 1.56 -90.85
C GLY A 471 -5.73 0.56 -90.00
N ASP A 472 -6.05 0.40 -88.71
CA ASP A 472 -5.29 -0.45 -87.78
C ASP A 472 -5.34 -1.94 -88.16
N ILE A 473 -6.48 -2.39 -88.70
CA ILE A 473 -6.70 -3.77 -89.13
C ILE A 473 -5.94 -4.04 -90.42
N LEU A 474 -5.96 -3.10 -91.36
CA LEU A 474 -5.20 -3.20 -92.60
C LEU A 474 -3.68 -3.17 -92.35
N LEU A 475 -3.21 -2.37 -91.39
CA LEU A 475 -1.81 -2.39 -90.95
C LEU A 475 -1.40 -3.74 -90.36
N ARG A 476 -2.28 -4.36 -89.56
CA ARG A 476 -2.05 -5.70 -89.02
C ARG A 476 -2.02 -6.75 -90.13
N GLU A 477 -3.00 -6.74 -91.02
CA GLU A 477 -3.08 -7.67 -92.16
C GLU A 477 -1.82 -7.56 -93.03
N LYS A 478 -1.39 -6.33 -93.35
CA LYS A 478 -0.14 -6.09 -94.07
C LYS A 478 1.07 -6.73 -93.37
N ARG A 479 1.16 -6.60 -92.05
CA ARG A 479 2.23 -7.22 -91.26
C ARG A 479 2.15 -8.76 -91.32
N ASP A 480 0.96 -9.33 -91.19
CA ASP A 480 0.76 -10.78 -91.24
C ASP A 480 1.16 -11.35 -92.63
N LEU A 481 0.84 -10.63 -93.71
CA LEU A 481 1.29 -10.99 -95.07
C LEU A 481 2.81 -10.87 -95.21
N GLN A 482 3.45 -9.85 -94.63
CA GLN A 482 4.92 -9.71 -94.61
C GLN A 482 5.58 -10.87 -93.87
N ASP A 483 5.05 -11.26 -92.73
CA ASP A 483 5.54 -12.39 -91.94
C ASP A 483 5.38 -13.71 -92.73
N LYS A 484 4.25 -13.89 -93.46
CA LYS A 484 4.04 -15.04 -94.35
C LYS A 484 5.05 -15.06 -95.52
N ILE A 485 5.31 -13.92 -96.16
CA ILE A 485 6.34 -13.81 -97.20
C ILE A 485 7.71 -14.19 -96.64
N ALA A 486 8.06 -13.73 -95.45
CA ALA A 486 9.35 -14.05 -94.82
C ALA A 486 9.49 -15.57 -94.57
N LEU A 487 8.43 -16.23 -94.12
CA LEU A 487 8.40 -17.70 -93.94
C LEU A 487 8.56 -18.44 -95.27
N LEU A 488 7.78 -18.08 -96.30
CA LEU A 488 7.88 -18.71 -97.62
C LEU A 488 9.24 -18.46 -98.27
N THR A 489 9.80 -17.25 -98.12
CA THR A 489 11.14 -16.92 -98.63
C THR A 489 12.20 -17.78 -97.94
N LYS A 490 12.08 -18.01 -96.64
CA LYS A 490 12.97 -18.92 -95.90
C LYS A 490 12.86 -20.34 -96.43
N GLU A 491 11.66 -20.81 -96.73
CA GLU A 491 11.43 -22.14 -97.30
C GLU A 491 12.02 -22.26 -98.72
N VAL A 492 11.82 -21.25 -99.57
CA VAL A 492 12.47 -21.15 -100.89
C VAL A 492 13.99 -21.22 -100.76
N ASN A 493 14.58 -20.42 -99.86
CA ASN A 493 16.03 -20.43 -99.63
C ASN A 493 16.50 -21.81 -99.12
N GLN A 494 15.69 -22.52 -98.33
CA GLN A 494 16.02 -23.87 -97.89
C GLN A 494 16.01 -24.86 -99.05
N TYR A 495 15.02 -24.78 -99.95
CA TYR A 495 15.01 -25.58 -101.19
C TYR A 495 16.20 -25.23 -102.09
N GLU A 496 16.53 -23.96 -102.28
CA GLU A 496 17.69 -23.51 -103.07
C GLU A 496 19.03 -24.02 -102.50
N ASN A 497 19.21 -23.92 -101.19
CA ASN A 497 20.39 -24.45 -100.51
C ASN A 497 20.47 -25.97 -100.63
N ASN A 498 19.36 -26.68 -100.41
CA ASN A 498 19.30 -28.14 -100.56
C ASN A 498 19.65 -28.56 -102.00
N LEU A 499 19.11 -27.87 -103.01
CA LEU A 499 19.44 -28.09 -104.42
C LEU A 499 20.92 -27.86 -104.73
N SER A 500 21.55 -26.86 -104.12
CA SER A 500 23.00 -26.60 -104.27
C SER A 500 23.88 -27.76 -103.79
N PHE A 501 23.39 -28.62 -102.88
CA PHE A 501 24.10 -29.83 -102.44
C PHE A 501 23.91 -31.03 -103.39
N PHE A 502 22.87 -31.07 -104.22
CA PHE A 502 22.58 -32.17 -105.16
C PHE A 502 23.34 -32.09 -106.49
N ASP A 503 23.93 -30.92 -106.81
CA ASP A 503 24.68 -30.66 -108.05
C ASP A 503 26.04 -31.40 -108.15
N LYS A 504 26.32 -32.36 -107.25
CA LYS A 504 27.61 -33.06 -107.14
C LYS A 504 27.58 -34.59 -107.29
N GLY A 505 26.48 -35.20 -107.73
CA GLY A 505 26.45 -36.65 -107.95
C GLY A 505 25.26 -37.17 -108.76
N ASN A 506 25.56 -37.93 -109.80
CA ASN A 506 24.62 -38.48 -110.78
C ASN A 506 23.41 -39.25 -110.19
N LYS A 507 22.25 -39.03 -110.84
CA LYS A 507 20.95 -39.75 -110.83
C LYS A 507 19.91 -39.35 -109.77
N THR A 508 19.18 -38.25 -110.01
CA THR A 508 17.80 -38.02 -109.52
C THR A 508 17.02 -36.92 -110.32
N ASP A 509 17.01 -36.96 -111.66
CA ASP A 509 16.35 -35.92 -112.49
C ASP A 509 14.86 -35.66 -112.14
N GLY A 510 14.11 -36.70 -111.76
CA GLY A 510 12.69 -36.56 -111.39
C GLY A 510 12.42 -35.90 -110.04
N LEU A 511 13.30 -36.08 -109.05
CA LEU A 511 13.17 -35.43 -107.73
C LEU A 511 13.59 -33.96 -107.80
N MET A 512 14.60 -33.63 -108.60
CA MET A 512 14.97 -32.23 -108.84
C MET A 512 13.83 -31.47 -109.53
N ALA A 513 13.18 -32.06 -110.53
CA ALA A 513 12.02 -31.45 -111.19
C ALA A 513 10.85 -31.15 -110.23
N ASP A 514 10.55 -32.06 -109.29
CA ASP A 514 9.52 -31.85 -108.26
C ASP A 514 9.90 -30.73 -107.28
N VAL A 515 11.17 -30.64 -106.88
CA VAL A 515 11.66 -29.56 -106.00
C VAL A 515 11.64 -28.20 -106.73
N TYR A 516 12.03 -28.15 -108.01
CA TYR A 516 11.91 -26.93 -108.83
C TYR A 516 10.45 -26.49 -108.96
N SER A 517 9.53 -27.42 -109.25
CA SER A 517 8.09 -27.13 -109.33
C SER A 517 7.52 -26.58 -108.01
N LYS A 518 7.90 -27.18 -106.87
CA LYS A 518 7.53 -26.68 -105.53
C LYS A 518 8.09 -25.29 -105.25
N MET A 519 9.35 -25.06 -105.60
CA MET A 519 10.00 -23.76 -105.44
C MET A 519 9.34 -22.68 -106.31
N ASP A 520 8.99 -23.01 -107.56
CA ASP A 520 8.29 -22.08 -108.47
C ASP A 520 6.88 -21.76 -107.98
N ASN A 521 6.17 -22.74 -107.41
CA ASN A 521 4.89 -22.50 -106.73
C ASN A 521 5.05 -21.56 -105.53
N LEU A 522 6.04 -21.80 -104.66
CA LEU A 522 6.33 -20.91 -103.52
C LEU A 522 6.69 -19.49 -103.96
N LYS A 523 7.50 -19.34 -105.02
CA LYS A 523 7.84 -18.03 -105.61
C LYS A 523 6.60 -17.33 -106.17
N THR A 524 5.71 -18.08 -106.83
CA THR A 524 4.44 -17.55 -107.33
C THR A 524 3.56 -17.06 -106.18
N GLN A 525 3.43 -17.83 -105.09
CA GLN A 525 2.69 -17.42 -103.90
C GLN A 525 3.28 -16.16 -103.26
N ILE A 526 4.61 -16.04 -103.18
CA ILE A 526 5.28 -14.83 -102.69
C ILE A 526 4.90 -13.61 -103.54
N GLU A 527 4.91 -13.73 -104.87
CA GLU A 527 4.52 -12.62 -105.75
C GLU A 527 3.04 -12.23 -105.58
N THR A 528 2.14 -13.21 -105.41
CA THR A 528 0.73 -12.93 -105.08
C THR A 528 0.59 -12.17 -103.75
N LEU A 529 1.28 -12.59 -102.70
CA LEU A 529 1.25 -11.90 -101.39
C LEU A 529 1.85 -10.48 -101.48
N LYS A 530 2.90 -10.27 -102.29
CA LYS A 530 3.46 -8.93 -102.55
C LYS A 530 2.45 -8.03 -103.25
N PHE A 531 1.71 -8.58 -104.22
CA PHE A 531 0.65 -7.85 -104.91
C PHE A 531 -0.46 -7.44 -103.93
N GLN A 532 -0.90 -8.36 -103.07
CA GLN A 532 -1.87 -8.10 -102.00
C GLN A 532 -1.41 -6.98 -101.03
N ILE A 533 -0.14 -7.01 -100.59
CA ILE A 533 0.44 -5.93 -99.77
C ILE A 533 0.39 -4.58 -100.50
N LYS A 534 0.61 -4.57 -101.82
CA LYS A 534 0.55 -3.35 -102.64
C LYS A 534 -0.88 -2.81 -102.69
N GLU A 535 -1.89 -3.66 -102.82
CA GLU A 535 -3.30 -3.27 -102.75
C GLU A 535 -3.64 -2.67 -101.38
N ILE A 536 -3.29 -3.35 -100.27
CA ILE A 536 -3.50 -2.81 -98.91
C ILE A 536 -2.79 -1.46 -98.74
N THR A 537 -1.56 -1.33 -99.25
CA THR A 537 -0.78 -0.09 -99.14
C THR A 537 -1.36 1.05 -99.99
N ALA A 538 -2.04 0.75 -101.09
CA ALA A 538 -2.74 1.76 -101.89
C ALA A 538 -3.95 2.33 -101.14
N GLU A 539 -4.62 1.49 -100.34
CA GLU A 539 -5.82 1.86 -99.58
C GLU A 539 -5.54 2.46 -98.20
N LEU A 540 -4.29 2.34 -97.71
CA LEU A 540 -3.80 2.99 -96.49
C LEU A 540 -3.24 4.42 -96.73
N LYS A 541 -3.16 4.85 -97.99
CA LYS A 541 -2.76 6.21 -98.38
C LYS A 541 -3.98 7.10 -98.51
#